data_AF-A0A972ZC62-F1
#
_entry.id   AF-A0A972ZC62-F1
#
_cell.length_a   1.000
_cell.length_b   1.000
_cell.length_c   1.000
_cell.angle_alpha   90.00
_cell.angle_beta   90.00
_cell.angle_gamma   90.00
#
_symmetry.space_group_name_H-M   'P 1'
#
loop_
_entity.id
_entity.type
_entity.pdbx_description
1 polymer ?
#
loop_
_entity_poly.entity_id
_entity_poly.type
_entity_poly.pdbx_seq_one_letter_code
_entity_poly.pdbx_strand_id
1 'polypeptide(L)'
;MPTLAQADPTSTGVSISASSNSTQSAQIPIAPGLSPRTLTASLSAPTSLNGGQIRPGVVQVLSGTDVLFERAAGATEFTANLRPRNVVGGSLPISLRYTVPDTSADFCTANDQSVTLADIRIDNAGTQQPPTTIATFLEPGAPAINVVIPAAESTDVMQAGLVAVGALTDRYSTETEVRLSVGAADPTITSAPSSRIVEISTGPNPVTTSISSTGGIPQLNLVGSGDELAAAARSLGSVQTPLATSGTTGGLTQVPGADGGLTRTLADLGNAQPTLRGWGT
;
A
#
# COMPACT_ATOMS: atom_id res chain seq x y z
N MET A 1 -31.62 17.54 -4.39
CA MET A 1 -30.36 17.95 -3.73
C MET A 1 -29.52 16.69 -3.57
N PRO A 2 -28.30 16.62 -4.13
CA PRO A 2 -27.47 15.42 -3.98
C PRO A 2 -26.92 15.38 -2.56
N THR A 3 -27.15 14.26 -1.87
CA THR A 3 -26.56 13.97 -0.56
C THR A 3 -25.06 13.83 -0.74
N LEU A 4 -24.26 14.69 -0.10
CA LEU A 4 -22.81 14.58 -0.12
C LEU A 4 -22.41 13.28 0.58
N ALA A 5 -21.72 12.39 -0.13
CA ALA A 5 -21.22 11.15 0.43
C ALA A 5 -20.21 11.48 1.55
N GLN A 6 -20.61 11.19 2.77
CA GLN A 6 -19.73 11.23 3.93
C GLN A 6 -18.83 9.98 3.84
N ALA A 7 -17.51 10.16 3.94
CA ALA A 7 -16.60 9.04 3.87
C ALA A 7 -16.84 8.12 5.08
N ASP A 8 -17.18 6.86 4.82
CA ASP A 8 -17.28 5.83 5.84
C ASP A 8 -15.89 5.45 6.37
N PRO A 9 -15.79 4.95 7.62
CA PRO A 9 -14.52 4.50 8.18
C PRO A 9 -13.88 3.44 7.30
N THR A 10 -12.63 3.67 6.91
CA THR A 10 -11.88 2.78 6.01
C THR A 10 -11.13 1.74 6.83
N SER A 11 -11.43 0.46 6.62
CA SER A 11 -10.64 -0.65 7.16
C SER A 11 -9.38 -0.84 6.33
N THR A 12 -8.23 -0.96 6.97
CA THR A 12 -6.94 -1.00 6.27
C THR A 12 -6.44 -2.43 6.02
N GLY A 13 -6.97 -3.42 6.75
CA GLY A 13 -6.47 -4.80 6.70
C GLY A 13 -5.10 -5.02 7.35
N VAL A 14 -4.46 -3.94 7.81
CA VAL A 14 -3.12 -3.94 8.42
C VAL A 14 -3.19 -4.50 9.83
N SER A 15 -2.25 -5.40 10.16
CA SER A 15 -1.97 -5.82 11.54
C SER A 15 -0.50 -5.62 11.89
N ILE A 16 -0.22 -5.19 13.11
CA ILE A 16 1.12 -4.87 13.60
C ILE A 16 1.35 -5.66 14.88
N SER A 17 2.39 -6.50 14.92
CA SER A 17 2.73 -7.26 16.13
C SER A 17 4.10 -6.86 16.65
N ALA A 18 4.22 -6.50 17.92
CA ALA A 18 5.49 -6.15 18.55
C ALA A 18 5.82 -7.12 19.69
N SER A 19 7.05 -7.64 19.71
CA SER A 19 7.57 -8.43 20.82
C SER A 19 7.99 -7.56 22.01
N SER A 20 8.25 -8.20 23.14
CA SER A 20 8.76 -7.54 24.35
C SER A 20 9.99 -6.68 24.06
N ASN A 21 9.95 -5.42 24.50
CA ASN A 21 10.99 -4.43 24.30
C ASN A 21 11.33 -4.15 22.83
N SER A 22 10.35 -4.34 21.94
CA SER A 22 10.47 -4.09 20.50
C SER A 22 9.48 -3.02 20.03
N THR A 23 9.78 -2.45 18.87
CA THR A 23 8.89 -1.54 18.15
C THR A 23 8.73 -2.03 16.72
N GLN A 24 7.49 -2.12 16.25
CA GLN A 24 7.15 -2.47 14.88
C GLN A 24 6.30 -1.37 14.26
N SER A 25 6.45 -1.14 12.96
CA SER A 25 5.79 -0.02 12.28
C SER A 25 5.16 -0.45 10.97
N ALA A 26 4.07 0.21 10.61
CA ALA A 26 3.41 0.13 9.31
C ALA A 26 3.14 1.54 8.78
N GLN A 27 3.00 1.63 7.45
CA GLN A 27 2.61 2.86 6.76
C GLN A 27 1.22 2.64 6.19
N ILE A 28 0.26 3.46 6.62
CA ILE A 28 -1.10 3.39 6.09
C ILE A 28 -1.27 4.53 5.09
N PRO A 29 -1.40 4.26 3.79
CA PRO A 29 -1.59 5.31 2.79
C PRO A 29 -2.95 6.01 2.99
N ILE A 30 -2.94 7.33 2.81
CA ILE A 30 -4.13 8.18 2.90
C ILE A 30 -4.41 8.76 1.51
N ALA A 31 -5.62 8.52 0.99
CA ALA A 31 -5.97 9.00 -0.34
C ALA A 31 -5.99 10.56 -0.40
N PRO A 32 -5.59 11.16 -1.54
CA PRO A 32 -5.67 12.59 -1.74
C PRO A 32 -7.09 13.15 -1.48
N GLY A 33 -7.16 14.33 -0.85
CA GLY A 33 -8.42 14.96 -0.47
C GLY A 33 -9.05 14.44 0.83
N LEU A 34 -8.54 13.34 1.39
CA LEU A 34 -8.94 12.85 2.70
C LEU A 34 -8.02 13.38 3.82
N SER A 35 -8.61 13.61 4.98
CA SER A 35 -7.93 14.02 6.20
C SER A 35 -8.34 13.08 7.34
N PRO A 36 -7.41 12.25 7.87
CA PRO A 36 -7.75 11.27 8.89
C PRO A 36 -8.05 11.97 10.21
N ARG A 37 -9.12 11.54 10.88
CA ARG A 37 -9.65 12.14 12.11
C ARG A 37 -9.52 11.24 13.32
N THR A 38 -9.87 9.98 13.15
CA THR A 38 -9.90 9.03 14.26
C THR A 38 -9.34 7.71 13.79
N LEU A 39 -8.42 7.15 14.57
CA LEU A 39 -7.94 5.79 14.40
C LEU A 39 -8.59 4.91 15.45
N THR A 40 -9.15 3.79 15.01
CA THR A 40 -9.69 2.73 15.86
C THR A 40 -9.01 1.42 15.53
N ALA A 41 -8.74 0.58 16.53
CA ALA A 41 -8.13 -0.72 16.34
C ALA A 41 -8.44 -1.64 17.53
N SER A 42 -8.28 -2.95 17.32
CA SER A 42 -8.28 -3.95 18.38
C SER A 42 -6.85 -4.17 18.87
N LEU A 43 -6.65 -4.22 20.19
CA LEU A 43 -5.37 -4.55 20.81
C LEU A 43 -5.50 -5.91 21.48
N SER A 44 -4.70 -6.87 21.03
CA SER A 44 -4.58 -8.18 21.64
C SER A 44 -3.25 -8.28 22.36
N ALA A 45 -3.31 -8.60 23.65
CA ALA A 45 -2.15 -8.88 24.49
C ALA A 45 -2.33 -10.25 25.16
N PRO A 46 -1.25 -11.00 25.40
CA PRO A 46 -1.31 -12.31 26.03
C PRO A 46 -1.93 -12.18 27.43
N THR A 47 -3.02 -12.90 27.64
CA THR A 47 -3.79 -12.90 28.89
C THR A 47 -3.21 -13.85 29.94
N SER A 48 -2.24 -14.70 29.57
CA SER A 48 -1.49 -15.55 30.49
C SER A 48 -0.18 -16.04 29.87
N LEU A 49 0.86 -16.15 30.71
CA LEU A 49 2.04 -16.97 30.43
C LEU A 49 1.93 -18.29 31.19
N ASN A 50 2.56 -19.35 30.67
CA ASN A 50 2.76 -20.63 31.38
C ASN A 50 3.31 -20.36 32.80
N GLY A 51 2.45 -20.37 33.83
CA GLY A 51 2.79 -20.00 35.21
C GLY A 51 1.90 -18.92 35.86
N GLY A 52 0.97 -18.32 35.13
CA GLY A 52 -0.16 -17.58 35.71
C GLY A 52 0.09 -16.13 36.16
N GLN A 53 1.27 -15.55 35.88
CA GLN A 53 1.52 -14.13 36.15
C GLN A 53 1.74 -13.33 34.87
N ILE A 54 0.87 -12.34 34.62
CA ILE A 54 1.06 -11.30 33.60
C ILE A 54 2.14 -10.36 34.14
N ARG A 55 3.25 -10.21 33.41
CA ARG A 55 4.19 -9.12 33.66
C ARG A 55 3.53 -7.80 33.22
N PRO A 56 3.49 -6.75 34.06
CA PRO A 56 2.90 -5.49 33.70
C PRO A 56 3.77 -4.79 32.64
N GLY A 57 3.45 -5.00 31.36
CA GLY A 57 4.04 -4.28 30.25
C GLY A 57 3.21 -3.05 29.87
N VAL A 58 3.87 -2.06 29.27
CA VAL A 58 3.24 -0.85 28.71
C VAL A 58 3.21 -0.98 27.19
N VAL A 59 2.03 -0.78 26.62
CA VAL A 59 1.82 -0.70 25.18
C VAL A 59 1.67 0.77 24.80
N GLN A 60 2.42 1.18 23.79
CA GLN A 60 2.31 2.50 23.19
C GLN A 60 2.04 2.38 21.70
N VAL A 61 1.07 3.16 21.22
CA VAL A 61 0.83 3.37 19.79
C VAL A 61 1.30 4.78 19.45
N LEU A 62 2.18 4.89 18.46
CA LEU A 62 2.78 6.15 18.06
C LEU A 62 2.48 6.46 16.60
N SER A 63 2.49 7.74 16.27
CA SER A 63 2.58 8.22 14.89
C SER A 63 3.71 9.23 14.79
N GLY A 64 4.84 8.79 14.21
CA GLY A 64 6.09 9.53 14.30
C GLY A 64 6.53 9.66 15.76
N THR A 65 6.59 10.89 16.26
CA THR A 65 6.95 11.19 17.66
C THR A 65 5.74 11.40 18.57
N ASP A 66 4.52 11.49 18.02
CA ASP A 66 3.30 11.65 18.81
C ASP A 66 2.87 10.31 19.41
N VAL A 67 2.70 10.26 20.73
CA VAL A 67 2.08 9.12 21.42
C VAL A 67 0.56 9.27 21.29
N LEU A 68 -0.05 8.40 20.50
CA LEU A 68 -1.50 8.36 20.30
C LEU A 68 -2.20 7.60 21.43
N PHE A 69 -1.51 6.63 22.03
CA PHE A 69 -2.03 5.79 23.11
C PHE A 69 -0.91 5.29 24.00
N GLU A 70 -1.20 5.17 25.29
CA GLU A 70 -0.33 4.52 26.27
C GLU A 70 -1.19 3.90 27.37
N ARG A 71 -1.12 2.57 27.52
CA ARG A 71 -1.80 1.82 28.60
C ARG A 71 -1.02 0.57 28.97
N ALA A 72 -1.35 0.01 30.13
CA ALA A 72 -0.92 -1.33 30.50
C ALA A 72 -1.48 -2.37 29.50
N ALA A 73 -0.69 -3.42 29.22
CA ALA A 73 -1.11 -4.55 28.40
C ALA A 73 -2.36 -5.22 29.00
N GLY A 74 -3.48 -5.13 28.30
CA GLY A 74 -4.80 -5.58 28.78
C GLY A 74 -5.99 -4.78 28.23
N ALA A 75 -5.75 -3.63 27.59
CA ALA A 75 -6.77 -2.96 26.80
C ALA A 75 -7.09 -3.77 25.54
N THR A 76 -8.38 -3.91 25.22
CA THR A 76 -8.87 -4.67 24.04
C THR A 76 -9.20 -3.78 22.85
N GLU A 77 -9.54 -2.51 23.11
CA GLU A 77 -9.90 -1.54 22.09
C GLU A 77 -9.09 -0.26 22.24
N PHE A 78 -8.76 0.31 21.09
CA PHE A 78 -7.99 1.53 20.96
C PHE A 78 -8.77 2.54 20.12
N THR A 79 -8.85 3.77 20.60
CA THR A 79 -9.32 4.92 19.82
C THR A 79 -8.41 6.11 20.08
N ALA A 80 -7.90 6.73 19.01
CA ALA A 80 -7.14 7.97 19.08
C ALA A 80 -7.63 9.00 18.06
N ASN A 81 -7.54 10.27 18.45
CA ASN A 81 -7.73 11.37 17.52
C ASN A 81 -6.43 11.63 16.76
N LEU A 82 -6.54 11.66 15.44
CA LEU A 82 -5.47 12.00 14.52
C LEU A 82 -5.48 13.49 14.22
N ARG A 83 -4.30 14.05 14.00
CA ARG A 83 -4.08 15.44 13.59
C ARG A 83 -3.47 15.45 12.19
N PRO A 84 -3.63 16.53 11.41
CA PRO A 84 -3.04 16.62 10.08
C PRO A 84 -1.52 16.36 10.05
N ARG A 85 -0.80 16.73 11.11
CA ARG A 85 0.65 16.49 11.25
C ARG A 85 1.05 15.02 11.40
N ASN A 86 0.10 14.14 11.72
CA ASN A 86 0.36 12.70 11.82
C ASN A 86 0.52 12.07 10.43
N VAL A 87 0.06 12.73 9.37
CA VAL A 87 0.26 12.28 7.99
C VAL A 87 1.57 12.88 7.46
N VAL A 88 2.47 12.01 7.00
CA VAL A 88 3.77 12.38 6.42
C VAL A 88 3.83 11.82 5.00
N GLY A 89 3.99 12.70 4.01
CA GLY A 89 4.13 12.28 2.61
C GLY A 89 2.93 11.48 2.07
N GLY A 90 1.71 11.78 2.53
CA GLY A 90 0.50 11.07 2.10
C GLY A 90 0.25 9.74 2.83
N SER A 91 1.07 9.39 3.83
CA SER A 91 0.91 8.17 4.63
C SER A 91 0.83 8.50 6.11
N LEU A 92 0.04 7.71 6.84
CA LEU A 92 -0.02 7.71 8.30
C LEU A 92 0.96 6.65 8.83
N PRO A 93 2.17 7.04 9.28
CA PRO A 93 3.05 6.14 10.01
C PRO A 93 2.39 5.75 11.33
N ILE A 94 2.29 4.44 11.58
CA ILE A 94 1.85 3.88 12.86
C ILE A 94 2.93 2.95 13.38
N SER A 95 3.31 3.13 14.65
CA SER A 95 4.26 2.26 15.35
C SER A 95 3.62 1.69 16.60
N LEU A 96 3.79 0.38 16.82
CA LEU A 96 3.42 -0.32 18.04
C LEU A 96 4.70 -0.62 18.82
N ARG A 97 4.79 -0.07 20.03
CA ARG A 97 5.89 -0.32 20.97
C ARG A 97 5.36 -1.07 22.19
N TYR A 98 6.06 -2.13 22.57
CA TYR A 98 5.76 -2.89 23.77
C TYR A 98 6.97 -2.90 24.69
N THR A 99 6.82 -2.37 25.90
CA THR A 99 7.89 -2.27 26.89
C THR A 99 7.52 -3.06 28.12
N VAL A 100 8.37 -4.02 28.49
CA VAL A 100 8.20 -4.82 29.70
C VAL A 100 9.33 -4.43 30.65
N PRO A 101 9.02 -4.02 31.90
CA PRO A 101 10.04 -3.70 32.88
C PRO A 101 10.95 -4.90 33.15
N ASP A 102 12.26 -4.69 33.16
CA ASP A 102 13.23 -5.69 33.57
C ASP A 102 13.09 -5.92 35.08
N THR A 103 12.40 -6.98 35.49
CA THR A 103 12.18 -7.29 36.92
C THR A 103 13.06 -8.41 37.46
N SER A 104 14.14 -8.80 36.76
CA SER A 104 15.05 -9.83 37.27
C SER A 104 16.51 -9.45 37.08
N ALA A 105 17.21 -9.31 38.20
CA ALA A 105 18.67 -9.27 38.25
C ALA A 105 19.31 -10.66 38.02
N ASP A 106 18.54 -11.75 37.85
CA ASP A 106 19.10 -13.11 37.99
C ASP A 106 18.54 -14.26 37.13
N PHE A 107 17.74 -14.03 36.06
CA PHE A 107 17.36 -15.17 35.19
C PHE A 107 17.29 -14.82 33.69
N CYS A 108 17.94 -15.66 32.88
CA CYS A 108 17.75 -15.76 31.43
C CYS A 108 16.38 -16.38 31.09
N THR A 109 15.28 -15.76 31.53
CA THR A 109 13.94 -16.11 31.05
C THR A 109 13.69 -15.37 29.73
N ALA A 110 13.46 -16.12 28.65
CA ALA A 110 13.04 -15.53 27.39
C ALA A 110 11.65 -14.87 27.60
N ASN A 111 11.57 -13.56 27.40
CA ASN A 111 10.29 -12.85 27.35
C ASN A 111 9.73 -12.97 25.94
N ASP A 112 8.96 -14.03 25.68
CA ASP A 112 8.29 -14.32 24.41
C ASP A 112 6.92 -13.64 24.26
N GLN A 113 6.59 -12.70 25.15
CA GLN A 113 5.36 -11.94 25.04
C GLN A 113 5.40 -11.03 23.81
N SER A 114 4.29 -11.00 23.08
CA SER A 114 4.04 -10.08 21.98
C SER A 114 2.66 -9.46 22.13
N VAL A 115 2.46 -8.28 21.57
CA VAL A 115 1.16 -7.62 21.47
C VAL A 115 0.85 -7.37 20.01
N THR A 116 -0.41 -7.48 19.64
CA THR A 116 -0.87 -7.31 18.26
C THR A 116 -1.93 -6.22 18.21
N LEU A 117 -1.73 -5.24 17.34
CA LEU A 117 -2.71 -4.26 16.92
C LEU A 117 -3.34 -4.75 15.61
N ALA A 118 -4.65 -4.96 15.60
CA ALA A 118 -5.38 -5.48 14.45
C ALA A 118 -6.64 -4.65 14.18
N ASP A 119 -7.36 -4.98 13.11
CA ASP A 119 -8.62 -4.33 12.71
C ASP A 119 -8.52 -2.80 12.64
N ILE A 120 -7.37 -2.30 12.16
CA ILE A 120 -7.10 -0.87 12.10
C ILE A 120 -8.10 -0.22 11.12
N ARG A 121 -8.83 0.76 11.63
CA ARG A 121 -9.82 1.54 10.89
C ARG A 121 -9.55 3.02 11.08
N ILE A 122 -9.60 3.76 9.98
CA ILE A 122 -9.40 5.21 9.97
C ILE A 122 -10.69 5.86 9.52
N ASP A 123 -11.25 6.69 10.41
CA ASP A 123 -12.29 7.64 10.04
C ASP A 123 -11.63 8.85 9.36
N ASN A 124 -12.10 9.14 8.15
CA ASN A 124 -11.55 10.18 7.30
C ASN A 124 -12.60 11.26 7.05
N ALA A 125 -12.15 12.51 6.95
CA ALA A 125 -13.00 13.60 6.50
C ALA A 125 -12.53 14.18 5.17
N GLY A 126 -13.44 14.91 4.53
CA GLY A 126 -13.23 15.45 3.20
C GLY A 126 -13.84 14.55 2.13
N THR A 127 -13.56 14.89 0.89
CA THR A 127 -13.99 14.14 -0.28
C THR A 127 -12.74 13.62 -0.96
N GLN A 128 -12.68 12.31 -1.20
CA GLN A 128 -11.58 11.74 -1.95
C GLN A 128 -11.49 12.40 -3.32
N GLN A 129 -10.30 12.92 -3.63
CA GLN A 129 -10.04 13.48 -4.95
C GLN A 129 -9.69 12.31 -5.89
N PRO A 130 -10.45 12.12 -7.00
CA PRO A 130 -10.10 11.09 -7.96
C PRO A 130 -8.73 11.40 -8.57
N PRO A 131 -7.92 10.36 -8.86
CA PRO A 131 -6.64 10.55 -9.51
C PRO A 131 -6.84 11.19 -10.89
N THR A 132 -6.02 12.18 -11.22
CA THR A 132 -6.05 12.89 -12.51
C THR A 132 -4.82 12.61 -13.36
N THR A 133 -3.85 11.88 -12.83
CA THR A 133 -2.59 11.51 -13.50
C THR A 133 -2.32 10.03 -13.32
N ILE A 134 -1.60 9.42 -14.27
CA ILE A 134 -1.27 7.99 -14.18
C ILE A 134 -0.44 7.71 -12.92
N ALA A 135 0.45 8.64 -12.56
CA ALA A 135 1.20 8.61 -11.31
C ALA A 135 0.28 8.49 -10.08
N THR A 136 -0.69 9.40 -9.93
CA THR A 136 -1.63 9.42 -8.79
C THR A 136 -2.59 8.23 -8.83
N PHE A 137 -2.92 7.72 -10.03
CA PHE A 137 -3.70 6.49 -10.18
C PHE A 137 -2.94 5.25 -9.70
N LEU A 138 -1.60 5.24 -9.77
CA LEU A 138 -0.77 4.12 -9.36
C LEU A 138 -0.10 4.32 -7.98
N GLU A 139 -0.46 5.38 -7.25
CA GLU A 139 0.04 5.61 -5.90
C GLU A 139 -0.40 4.48 -4.96
N PRO A 140 0.42 4.09 -3.96
CA PRO A 140 0.04 3.10 -2.95
C PRO A 140 -1.29 3.45 -2.26
N GLY A 141 -2.05 2.44 -1.83
CA GLY A 141 -3.26 2.64 -1.01
C GLY A 141 -4.59 2.37 -1.68
N ALA A 142 -4.61 1.75 -2.86
CA ALA A 142 -5.82 1.08 -3.31
C ALA A 142 -5.99 -0.21 -2.49
N PRO A 143 -7.12 -0.40 -1.78
CA PRO A 143 -7.40 -1.67 -1.09
C PRO A 143 -7.71 -2.79 -2.09
N ALA A 144 -8.23 -2.44 -3.27
CA ALA A 144 -8.50 -3.39 -4.34
C ALA A 144 -8.30 -2.78 -5.72
N ILE A 145 -7.80 -3.59 -6.66
CA ILE A 145 -7.60 -3.26 -8.05
C ILE A 145 -8.21 -4.36 -8.91
N ASN A 146 -9.18 -3.98 -9.74
CA ASN A 146 -9.77 -4.90 -10.70
C ASN A 146 -9.21 -4.65 -12.09
N VAL A 147 -8.50 -5.63 -12.65
CA VAL A 147 -8.11 -5.65 -14.06
C VAL A 147 -9.30 -6.20 -14.86
N VAL A 148 -9.82 -5.43 -15.79
CA VAL A 148 -10.99 -5.78 -16.60
C VAL A 148 -10.58 -5.93 -18.05
N ILE A 149 -11.02 -7.04 -18.65
CA ILE A 149 -10.94 -7.25 -20.09
C ILE A 149 -12.37 -7.33 -20.61
N PRO A 150 -12.81 -6.49 -21.56
CA PRO A 150 -14.14 -6.61 -22.15
C PRO A 150 -14.41 -8.00 -22.71
N ALA A 151 -15.69 -8.34 -22.91
CA ALA A 151 -16.06 -9.64 -23.46
C ALA A 151 -15.58 -9.76 -24.92
N ALA A 152 -15.12 -10.96 -25.30
CA ALA A 152 -14.71 -11.30 -26.67
C ALA A 152 -13.50 -10.51 -27.21
N GLU A 153 -12.58 -10.10 -26.33
CA GLU A 153 -11.29 -9.52 -26.70
C GLU A 153 -10.32 -10.56 -27.29
N SER A 154 -9.30 -10.08 -28.00
CA SER A 154 -8.29 -10.91 -28.64
C SER A 154 -7.27 -11.51 -27.65
N THR A 155 -6.55 -12.55 -28.09
CA THR A 155 -5.60 -13.31 -27.24
C THR A 155 -4.46 -12.45 -26.69
N ASP A 156 -4.00 -11.46 -27.45
CA ASP A 156 -3.01 -10.47 -27.03
C ASP A 156 -3.53 -9.56 -25.89
N VAL A 157 -4.80 -9.17 -25.91
CA VAL A 157 -5.43 -8.42 -24.80
C VAL A 157 -5.54 -9.30 -23.56
N MET A 158 -5.92 -10.57 -23.70
CA MET A 158 -5.91 -11.54 -22.59
C MET A 158 -4.52 -11.71 -21.97
N GLN A 159 -3.50 -11.84 -22.81
CA GLN A 159 -2.10 -11.88 -22.36
C GLN A 159 -1.71 -10.60 -21.64
N ALA A 160 -2.06 -9.43 -22.16
CA ALA A 160 -1.80 -8.15 -21.51
C ALA A 160 -2.49 -8.04 -20.15
N GLY A 161 -3.73 -8.52 -19.99
CA GLY A 161 -4.42 -8.56 -18.70
C GLY A 161 -3.73 -9.45 -17.67
N LEU A 162 -3.26 -10.63 -18.05
CA LEU A 162 -2.48 -11.49 -17.16
C LEU A 162 -1.15 -10.82 -16.75
N VAL A 163 -0.47 -10.16 -17.70
CA VAL A 163 0.74 -9.40 -17.43
C VAL A 163 0.47 -8.22 -16.48
N ALA A 164 -0.65 -7.51 -16.66
CA ALA A 164 -1.04 -6.40 -15.79
C ALA A 164 -1.29 -6.87 -14.36
N VAL A 165 -1.99 -8.00 -14.17
CA VAL A 165 -2.19 -8.59 -12.84
C VAL A 165 -0.85 -8.90 -12.19
N GLY A 166 0.06 -9.59 -12.90
CA GLY A 166 1.39 -9.89 -12.36
C GLY A 166 2.16 -8.63 -11.96
N ALA A 167 2.14 -7.60 -12.81
CA ALA A 167 2.83 -6.34 -12.55
C ALA A 167 2.22 -5.55 -11.38
N LEU A 168 0.90 -5.55 -11.24
CA LEU A 168 0.21 -4.87 -10.14
C LEU A 168 0.42 -5.63 -8.82
N THR A 169 0.32 -6.96 -8.82
CA THR A 169 0.60 -7.77 -7.63
C THR A 169 2.05 -7.61 -7.14
N ASP A 170 3.02 -7.42 -8.03
CA ASP A 170 4.41 -7.12 -7.66
C ASP A 170 4.57 -5.71 -7.06
N ARG A 171 3.81 -4.74 -7.59
CA ARG A 171 3.86 -3.34 -7.13
C ARG A 171 3.22 -3.12 -5.77
N TYR A 172 2.08 -3.77 -5.51
CA TYR A 172 1.30 -3.53 -4.29
C TYR A 172 1.60 -4.60 -3.23
N SER A 173 1.42 -4.25 -1.95
CA SER A 173 1.57 -5.20 -0.85
C SER A 173 0.51 -6.31 -0.91
N THR A 174 0.74 -7.40 -0.20
CA THR A 174 -0.20 -8.54 -0.08
C THR A 174 -1.58 -8.19 0.48
N GLU A 175 -1.73 -6.99 1.02
CA GLU A 175 -3.00 -6.45 1.55
C GLU A 175 -3.90 -5.84 0.46
N THR A 176 -3.34 -5.48 -0.70
CA THR A 176 -4.13 -5.01 -1.85
C THR A 176 -4.63 -6.20 -2.64
N GLU A 177 -5.95 -6.35 -2.76
CA GLU A 177 -6.52 -7.40 -3.60
C GLU A 177 -6.43 -7.01 -5.08
N VAL A 178 -5.70 -7.80 -5.88
CA VAL A 178 -5.64 -7.64 -7.35
C VAL A 178 -6.37 -8.80 -8.00
N ARG A 179 -7.37 -8.51 -8.84
CA ARG A 179 -8.17 -9.54 -9.52
C ARG A 179 -8.34 -9.26 -11.00
N LEU A 180 -8.44 -10.32 -11.80
CA LEU A 180 -8.81 -10.26 -13.21
C LEU A 180 -10.30 -10.58 -13.38
N SER A 181 -11.01 -9.73 -14.12
CA SER A 181 -12.41 -9.93 -14.52
C SER A 181 -12.55 -9.87 -16.04
N VAL A 182 -13.42 -10.71 -16.59
CA VAL A 182 -13.74 -10.71 -18.03
C VAL A 182 -15.19 -10.27 -18.21
N GLY A 183 -15.43 -9.38 -19.18
CA GLY A 183 -16.74 -8.82 -19.49
C GLY A 183 -17.03 -7.50 -18.76
N ALA A 184 -17.02 -7.52 -17.43
CA ALA A 184 -17.31 -6.34 -16.62
C ALA A 184 -16.50 -6.34 -15.31
N ALA A 185 -16.46 -5.19 -14.66
CA ALA A 185 -15.85 -5.08 -13.35
C ALA A 185 -16.62 -5.91 -12.29
N ASP A 186 -15.90 -6.59 -11.42
CA ASP A 186 -16.51 -7.36 -10.35
C ASP A 186 -16.96 -6.41 -9.21
N PRO A 187 -18.26 -6.38 -8.90
CA PRO A 187 -18.83 -5.46 -7.90
C PRO A 187 -18.29 -5.71 -6.49
N THR A 188 -17.84 -6.93 -6.18
CA THR A 188 -17.42 -7.29 -4.82
C THR A 188 -16.11 -6.61 -4.40
N ILE A 189 -15.15 -6.45 -5.32
CA ILE A 189 -13.90 -5.70 -5.07
C ILE A 189 -14.01 -4.21 -5.35
N THR A 190 -14.88 -3.81 -6.26
CA THR A 190 -15.06 -2.40 -6.61
C THR A 190 -15.95 -1.65 -5.63
N SER A 191 -16.55 -2.34 -4.65
CA SER A 191 -17.35 -1.76 -3.58
C SER A 191 -16.55 -1.07 -2.47
N ALA A 192 -15.24 -1.36 -2.34
CA ALA A 192 -14.41 -0.73 -1.32
C ALA A 192 -14.10 0.73 -1.68
N PRO A 193 -14.06 1.65 -0.70
CA PRO A 193 -13.59 3.02 -0.92
C PRO A 193 -12.18 3.00 -1.52
N SER A 194 -11.87 3.91 -2.43
CA SER A 194 -10.57 3.97 -3.13
C SER A 194 -10.21 2.78 -4.01
N SER A 195 -11.14 1.86 -4.31
CA SER A 195 -10.93 0.82 -5.32
C SER A 195 -10.61 1.42 -6.70
N ARG A 196 -9.89 0.66 -7.52
CA ARG A 196 -9.46 1.09 -8.87
C ARG A 196 -9.79 0.05 -9.92
N ILE A 197 -10.05 0.52 -11.14
CA ILE A 197 -10.27 -0.34 -12.32
C ILE A 197 -9.13 -0.12 -13.32
N VAL A 198 -8.55 -1.19 -13.84
CA VAL A 198 -7.64 -1.15 -14.98
C VAL A 198 -8.31 -1.89 -16.13
N GLU A 199 -8.87 -1.16 -17.08
CA GLU A 199 -9.50 -1.74 -18.26
C GLU A 199 -8.47 -1.88 -19.38
N ILE A 200 -8.40 -3.07 -19.99
CA ILE A 200 -7.51 -3.36 -21.10
C ILE A 200 -8.36 -3.85 -22.27
N SER A 201 -8.28 -3.15 -23.41
CA SER A 201 -9.11 -3.44 -24.57
C SER A 201 -8.34 -3.31 -25.88
N THR A 202 -8.87 -3.92 -26.94
CA THR A 202 -8.33 -3.79 -28.28
C THR A 202 -8.40 -2.34 -28.76
N GLY A 203 -7.34 -1.92 -29.45
CA GLY A 203 -7.30 -0.63 -30.14
C GLY A 203 -6.13 -0.51 -31.10
N PRO A 204 -5.98 0.66 -31.74
CA PRO A 204 -4.88 0.91 -32.66
C PRO A 204 -3.55 1.04 -31.91
N ASN A 205 -2.44 0.86 -32.64
CA ASN A 205 -1.12 1.25 -32.16
C ASN A 205 -0.82 2.72 -32.54
N PRO A 206 -0.04 3.45 -31.74
CA PRO A 206 0.59 3.02 -30.48
C PRO A 206 -0.44 2.87 -29.34
N VAL A 207 -0.11 2.05 -28.33
CA VAL A 207 -0.96 1.89 -27.14
C VAL A 207 -1.26 3.25 -26.52
N THR A 208 -2.52 3.49 -26.18
CA THR A 208 -2.95 4.68 -25.46
C THR A 208 -3.30 4.34 -24.03
N THR A 209 -2.95 5.23 -23.12
CA THR A 209 -3.35 5.15 -21.72
C THR A 209 -4.11 6.39 -21.34
N SER A 210 -5.24 6.22 -20.65
CA SER A 210 -6.08 7.34 -20.20
C SER A 210 -6.72 7.05 -18.86
N ILE A 211 -7.03 8.11 -18.11
CA ILE A 211 -7.84 8.03 -16.90
C ILE A 211 -9.26 8.48 -17.20
N SER A 212 -10.21 7.71 -16.66
CA SER A 212 -11.64 7.94 -16.72
C SER A 212 -12.28 7.53 -15.39
N SER A 213 -13.61 7.51 -15.35
CA SER A 213 -14.38 7.06 -14.20
C SER A 213 -15.54 6.20 -14.65
N THR A 214 -15.75 5.08 -13.97
CA THR A 214 -16.90 4.19 -14.16
C THR A 214 -17.61 4.03 -12.83
N GLY A 215 -18.87 4.46 -12.75
CA GLY A 215 -19.65 4.38 -11.51
C GLY A 215 -19.04 5.17 -10.32
N GLY A 216 -18.28 6.23 -10.60
CA GLY A 216 -17.56 7.01 -9.57
C GLY A 216 -16.21 6.40 -9.16
N ILE A 217 -15.85 5.25 -9.72
CA ILE A 217 -14.59 4.56 -9.45
C ILE A 217 -13.56 5.01 -10.49
N PRO A 218 -12.34 5.39 -10.09
CA PRO A 218 -11.27 5.70 -11.03
C PRO A 218 -10.92 4.50 -11.92
N GLN A 219 -10.83 4.75 -13.23
CA GLN A 219 -10.52 3.73 -14.23
C GLN A 219 -9.34 4.17 -15.10
N LEU A 220 -8.31 3.33 -15.18
CA LEU A 220 -7.19 3.46 -16.11
C LEU A 220 -7.46 2.57 -17.33
N ASN A 221 -7.54 3.17 -18.51
CA ASN A 221 -7.76 2.45 -19.76
C ASN A 221 -6.42 2.25 -20.47
N LEU A 222 -6.11 1.00 -20.86
CA LEU A 222 -5.02 0.65 -21.76
C LEU A 222 -5.63 0.13 -23.06
N VAL A 223 -5.50 0.90 -24.14
CA VAL A 223 -6.13 0.60 -25.42
C VAL A 223 -5.04 0.46 -26.48
N GLY A 224 -4.92 -0.73 -27.08
CA GLY A 224 -3.90 -1.02 -28.09
C GLY A 224 -3.93 -2.47 -28.55
N SER A 225 -2.82 -2.96 -29.11
CA SER A 225 -2.71 -4.34 -29.61
C SER A 225 -1.29 -4.89 -29.54
N GLY A 226 -1.16 -6.21 -29.66
CA GLY A 226 0.11 -6.93 -29.79
C GLY A 226 1.06 -6.78 -28.60
N ASP A 227 2.36 -6.90 -28.89
CA ASP A 227 3.42 -6.88 -27.86
C ASP A 227 3.54 -5.54 -27.15
N GLU A 228 3.19 -4.43 -27.81
CA GLU A 228 3.20 -3.10 -27.19
C GLU A 228 2.19 -3.02 -26.03
N LEU A 229 1.02 -3.65 -26.18
CA LEU A 229 -0.01 -3.68 -25.13
C LEU A 229 0.48 -4.49 -23.92
N ALA A 230 1.12 -5.63 -24.15
CA ALA A 230 1.73 -6.42 -23.08
C ALA A 230 2.89 -5.67 -22.39
N ALA A 231 3.68 -4.90 -23.15
CA ALA A 231 4.73 -4.04 -22.59
C ALA A 231 4.16 -2.89 -21.75
N ALA A 232 3.10 -2.23 -22.21
CA ALA A 232 2.38 -1.22 -21.46
C ALA A 232 1.78 -1.78 -20.16
N ALA A 233 1.15 -2.96 -20.22
CA ALA A 233 0.65 -3.67 -19.04
C ALA A 233 1.75 -3.98 -18.02
N ARG A 234 2.93 -4.42 -18.49
CA ARG A 234 4.09 -4.71 -17.63
C ARG A 234 4.60 -3.46 -16.91
N SER A 235 4.56 -2.30 -17.57
CA SER A 235 5.02 -1.04 -17.01
C SER A 235 4.21 -0.56 -15.80
N LEU A 236 2.98 -1.07 -15.62
CA LEU A 236 2.14 -0.75 -14.46
C LEU A 236 2.82 -1.13 -13.13
N GLY A 237 3.72 -2.11 -13.16
CA GLY A 237 4.52 -2.52 -12.00
C GLY A 237 5.74 -1.64 -11.73
N SER A 238 6.17 -0.83 -12.70
CA SER A 238 7.41 -0.05 -12.59
C SER A 238 7.32 1.02 -11.50
N VAL A 239 8.37 1.20 -10.70
CA VAL A 239 8.46 2.32 -9.75
C VAL A 239 8.70 3.68 -10.43
N GLN A 240 8.94 3.70 -11.76
CA GLN A 240 9.22 4.91 -12.55
C GLN A 240 8.00 5.48 -13.30
N THR A 241 6.83 4.85 -13.21
CA THR A 241 5.54 5.45 -13.65
C THR A 241 5.16 6.79 -13.01
N PRO A 242 5.72 7.24 -11.85
CA PRO A 242 5.48 8.58 -11.32
C PRO A 242 5.88 9.74 -12.25
N LEU A 243 6.62 9.47 -13.33
CA LEU A 243 6.97 10.46 -14.35
C LEU A 243 5.82 10.75 -15.34
N ALA A 244 4.75 9.95 -15.33
CA ALA A 244 3.55 10.19 -16.13
C ALA A 244 2.64 11.23 -15.44
N THR A 245 2.99 12.50 -15.63
CA THR A 245 2.30 13.66 -15.04
C THR A 245 0.99 14.03 -15.75
N SER A 246 0.66 13.39 -16.86
CA SER A 246 -0.60 13.58 -17.59
C SER A 246 -1.62 12.48 -17.27
N GLY A 247 -2.91 12.81 -17.42
CA GLY A 247 -4.01 11.85 -17.36
C GLY A 247 -4.18 11.02 -18.64
N THR A 248 -3.39 11.33 -19.68
CA THR A 248 -3.35 10.60 -20.95
C THR A 248 -1.93 10.54 -21.50
N THR A 249 -1.48 9.38 -21.97
CA THR A 249 -0.17 9.19 -22.60
C THR A 249 -0.27 8.22 -23.79
N GLY A 250 0.48 8.50 -24.85
CA GLY A 250 0.75 7.52 -25.90
C GLY A 250 2.01 6.73 -25.53
N GLY A 251 1.90 5.40 -25.45
CA GLY A 251 2.96 4.50 -25.04
C GLY A 251 3.28 4.60 -23.55
N LEU A 252 2.97 3.54 -22.80
CA LEU A 252 3.60 3.29 -21.49
C LEU A 252 4.88 2.45 -21.63
N THR A 253 5.34 2.25 -22.87
CA THR A 253 6.60 1.59 -23.17
C THR A 253 7.75 2.47 -22.72
N GLN A 254 8.10 2.36 -21.44
CA GLN A 254 9.48 2.54 -21.06
C GLN A 254 10.27 1.42 -21.73
N VAL A 255 10.82 1.71 -22.91
CA VAL A 255 12.20 1.30 -23.12
C VAL A 255 12.95 1.99 -21.97
N PRO A 256 13.62 1.25 -21.06
CA PRO A 256 14.52 1.90 -20.13
C PRO A 256 15.37 2.82 -20.99
N GLY A 257 15.33 4.13 -20.72
CA GLY A 257 16.21 5.04 -21.41
C GLY A 257 17.61 4.45 -21.29
N ALA A 258 18.14 3.94 -22.40
CA ALA A 258 19.52 3.54 -22.49
C ALA A 258 20.37 4.82 -22.55
N ASP A 259 20.12 5.76 -21.63
CA ASP A 259 20.96 6.93 -21.39
C ASP A 259 22.08 6.52 -20.43
N GLY A 260 22.77 5.45 -20.83
CA GLY A 260 23.83 4.81 -20.09
C GLY A 260 24.00 3.42 -20.68
N GLY A 261 24.98 3.26 -21.58
CA GLY A 261 25.25 2.01 -22.28
C GLY A 261 25.38 0.79 -21.37
N LEU A 262 25.58 -0.38 -21.96
CA LEU A 262 25.72 -1.69 -21.28
C LEU A 262 26.89 -1.76 -20.27
N THR A 263 27.62 -0.67 -20.09
CA THR A 263 28.64 -0.44 -19.08
C THR A 263 28.10 0.47 -17.99
N ARG A 264 27.87 -0.09 -16.80
CA ARG A 264 27.68 0.66 -15.55
C ARG A 264 28.99 0.63 -14.77
N THR A 265 29.43 1.79 -14.29
CA THR A 265 30.57 1.88 -13.38
C THR A 265 30.08 1.74 -11.93
N LEU A 266 30.96 1.34 -11.01
CA LEU A 266 30.66 1.30 -9.57
C LEU A 266 30.24 2.67 -9.01
N ALA A 267 30.71 3.76 -9.64
CA ALA A 267 30.29 5.13 -9.31
C ALA A 267 28.81 5.38 -9.63
N ASP A 268 28.27 4.75 -10.68
CA ASP A 268 26.86 4.87 -11.06
C ASP A 268 25.91 4.13 -10.10
N LEU A 269 26.46 3.26 -9.25
CA LEU A 269 25.74 2.52 -8.20
C LEU A 269 25.94 3.16 -6.81
N GLY A 270 26.43 4.41 -6.75
CA GLY A 270 26.57 5.17 -5.50
C GLY A 270 27.77 4.75 -4.63
N ASN A 271 28.68 3.92 -5.15
CA ASN A 271 29.89 3.50 -4.44
C ASN A 271 31.14 3.79 -5.28
N ALA A 272 31.68 5.01 -5.12
CA ALA A 272 32.83 5.45 -5.90
C ALA A 272 34.12 4.69 -5.59
N GLN A 273 34.27 4.06 -4.42
CA GLN A 273 35.44 3.24 -4.07
C GLN A 273 35.11 2.12 -3.08
N PRO A 274 35.29 0.83 -3.46
CA PRO A 274 35.34 -0.25 -2.48
C PRO A 274 36.62 -0.11 -1.65
N THR A 275 36.52 0.32 -0.40
CA THR A 275 37.63 0.19 0.54
C THR A 275 37.72 -1.26 0.99
N LEU A 276 38.67 -2.01 0.42
CA LEU A 276 39.02 -3.33 0.93
C LEU A 276 39.70 -3.16 2.29
N ARG A 277 38.99 -3.49 3.37
CA ARG A 277 39.60 -3.74 4.68
C ARG A 277 39.54 -5.23 4.95
N GLY A 278 40.68 -5.91 4.77
CA GLY A 278 40.83 -7.33 5.04
C GLY A 278 42.15 -7.87 4.49
N TRP A 279 42.76 -8.81 5.21
CA TRP A 279 44.01 -9.46 4.80
C TRP A 279 43.70 -10.57 3.79
N GLY A 280 43.82 -10.22 2.51
CA GLY A 280 43.82 -11.17 1.41
C GLY A 280 44.78 -10.66 0.34
N THR A 281 46.02 -11.14 0.40
CA THR A 281 46.95 -11.12 -0.75
C THR A 281 46.63 -12.26 -1.68
#